data_AF-A0A644V845-F1
#
_entry.id   AF-A0A644V845-F1
#
_cell.length_a   1.000
_cell.length_b   1.000
_cell.length_c   1.000
_cell.angle_alpha   90.00
_cell.angle_beta   90.00
_cell.angle_gamma   90.00
#
_symmetry.space_group_name_H-M   'P 1'
#
loop_
_entity.id
_entity.type
_entity.pdbx_description
1 polymer ?
#
loop_
_entity_poly.entity_id
_entity_poly.type
_entity_poly.pdbx_seq_one_letter_code
_entity_poly.pdbx_strand_id
1 'polypeptide(L)'
;MVAVKSKKPLLSTRVSWEVYDRVVALTKGEKPQFESISDYLTATILTDLARRDMGIDAEKAKMLAMLQDPEIQKELCRRLG
;
A
#
# COMPACT_ATOMS: atom_id res chain seq x y z
N MET A 1 -25.18 -4.39 19.87
CA MET A 1 -24.03 -3.49 19.61
C MET A 1 -23.24 -3.33 20.89
N VAL A 2 -22.05 -3.91 20.98
CA VAL A 2 -21.14 -3.69 22.12
C VAL A 2 -20.22 -2.53 21.75
N ALA A 3 -20.48 -1.35 22.32
CA ALA A 3 -19.61 -0.20 22.16
C ALA A 3 -18.43 -0.31 23.13
N VAL A 4 -17.30 -0.80 22.64
CA VAL A 4 -16.02 -0.77 23.37
C VAL A 4 -15.56 0.69 23.43
N LYS A 5 -15.57 1.30 24.63
CA LYS A 5 -15.04 2.66 24.85
C LYS A 5 -13.51 2.63 24.80
N SER A 6 -12.95 2.74 23.59
CA SER A 6 -11.53 3.04 23.40
C SER A 6 -11.27 4.52 23.68
N LYS A 7 -10.23 4.85 24.45
CA LYS A 7 -9.76 6.24 24.68
C LYS A 7 -9.01 6.83 23.48
N LYS A 8 -8.71 6.01 22.46
CA LYS A 8 -8.01 6.47 21.24
C LYS A 8 -9.04 7.01 20.23
N PRO A 9 -8.74 8.11 19.51
CA PRO A 9 -9.61 8.59 18.45
C PRO A 9 -9.81 7.49 17.42
N LEU A 10 -11.08 7.16 17.17
CA LEU A 10 -11.45 6.22 16.13
C LEU A 10 -11.33 6.92 14.78
N LEU A 11 -10.46 6.39 13.92
CA LEU A 11 -10.38 6.81 12.53
C LEU A 11 -11.42 6.03 11.74
N SER A 12 -12.23 6.74 10.97
CA SER A 12 -13.18 6.15 10.03
C SER A 12 -12.97 6.76 8.66
N THR A 13 -13.08 5.94 7.62
CA THR A 13 -12.96 6.39 6.23
C THR A 13 -13.98 5.67 5.37
N ARG A 14 -14.43 6.34 4.30
CA ARG A 14 -15.33 5.74 3.31
C ARG A 14 -14.49 5.18 2.17
N VAL A 15 -14.83 3.98 1.74
CA VAL A 15 -14.23 3.30 0.59
C VAL A 15 -15.33 2.76 -0.31
N SER A 16 -15.01 2.45 -1.56
CA SER A 16 -15.95 1.74 -2.43
C SER A 16 -16.18 0.31 -1.91
N TRP A 17 -17.29 -0.30 -2.29
CA TRP A 17 -17.60 -1.69 -1.97
C TRP A 17 -16.50 -2.65 -2.44
N GLU A 18 -15.98 -2.44 -3.64
CA GLU A 18 -14.88 -3.23 -4.18
C GLU A 18 -13.60 -3.17 -3.31
N VAL A 19 -13.29 -2.01 -2.75
CA VAL A 19 -12.16 -1.87 -1.82
C VAL A 19 -12.47 -2.55 -0.49
N TYR A 20 -13.69 -2.39 0.02
CA TYR A 20 -14.11 -3.05 1.26
C TYR A 20 -13.98 -4.56 1.15
N ASP A 21 -14.49 -5.18 0.09
CA ASP A 21 -14.46 -6.63 -0.11
C ASP A 21 -13.03 -7.15 -0.20
N ARG A 22 -12.15 -6.44 -0.91
CA ARG A 22 -10.72 -6.76 -0.97
C ARG A 22 -10.07 -6.73 0.40
N VAL A 23 -10.31 -5.69 1.20
CA VAL A 23 -9.73 -5.58 2.55
C VAL A 23 -10.27 -6.66 3.47
N VAL A 24 -11.57 -6.94 3.41
CA VAL A 24 -12.23 -8.00 4.19
C VAL A 24 -11.67 -9.38 3.86
N ALA A 25 -11.32 -9.65 2.61
CA ALA A 25 -10.71 -10.91 2.22
C ALA A 25 -9.33 -11.11 2.88
N LEU A 26 -8.58 -10.03 3.15
CA LEU A 26 -7.27 -10.10 3.81
C LEU A 26 -7.35 -10.43 5.30
N THR A 27 -8.53 -10.24 5.91
CA THR A 27 -8.77 -10.44 7.35
C THR A 27 -9.58 -11.70 7.64
N LYS A 28 -9.87 -12.53 6.63
CA LYS A 28 -10.67 -13.76 6.74
C LYS A 28 -9.83 -15.00 6.41
N GLY A 29 -10.22 -16.15 6.95
CA GLY A 29 -9.57 -17.45 6.73
C GLY A 29 -8.88 -18.00 7.98
N GLU A 30 -8.31 -19.20 7.89
CA GLU A 30 -7.62 -19.87 9.00
C GLU A 30 -6.30 -19.19 9.40
N LYS A 31 -5.66 -18.51 8.45
CA LYS A 31 -4.43 -17.73 8.64
C LYS A 31 -4.54 -16.40 7.89
N PRO A 32 -5.30 -15.42 8.41
CA PRO A 32 -5.48 -14.15 7.74
C PRO A 32 -4.15 -13.37 7.70
N GLN A 33 -3.98 -12.51 6.67
CA GLN A 33 -2.79 -11.66 6.55
C GLN A 33 -2.79 -10.54 7.59
N PHE A 34 -3.97 -10.11 8.02
CA PHE A 34 -4.17 -9.12 9.06
C PHE A 34 -5.24 -9.58 10.05
N GLU A 35 -5.03 -9.31 11.33
CA GLU A 35 -5.96 -9.70 12.40
C GLU A 35 -7.30 -8.95 12.31
N SER A 36 -7.31 -7.73 11.77
CA SER A 36 -8.51 -6.93 11.55
C SER A 36 -8.35 -5.91 10.42
N ILE A 37 -9.48 -5.32 10.01
CA ILE A 37 -9.49 -4.18 9.08
C ILE A 37 -8.68 -3.00 9.66
N SER A 38 -8.73 -2.80 10.98
CA SER A 38 -7.98 -1.73 11.64
C SER A 38 -6.47 -1.95 11.57
N ASP A 39 -6.02 -3.21 11.68
CA ASP A 39 -4.61 -3.55 11.59
C ASP A 39 -4.09 -3.38 10.17
N TYR A 40 -4.86 -3.81 9.18
CA TYR A 40 -4.59 -3.52 7.77
C TYR A 40 -4.45 -2.01 7.51
N LEU A 41 -5.41 -1.21 7.97
CA LEU A 41 -5.39 0.25 7.77
C LEU A 41 -4.17 0.88 8.45
N THR A 42 -3.86 0.46 9.67
CA THR A 42 -2.71 0.97 10.43
C THR A 42 -1.39 0.63 9.72
N ALA A 43 -1.21 -0.62 9.31
CA ALA A 43 -0.02 -1.05 8.56
C ALA A 43 0.12 -0.31 7.23
N THR A 44 -0.99 -0.09 6.52
CA THR A 44 -1.02 0.64 5.25
C THR A 44 -0.61 2.10 5.45
N ILE A 45 -1.16 2.78 6.46
CA ILE A 45 -0.82 4.17 6.78
C ILE A 45 0.65 4.31 7.17
N LEU A 46 1.16 3.43 8.05
CA LEU A 46 2.56 3.46 8.46
C LEU A 46 3.51 3.22 7.29
N THR A 47 3.15 2.29 6.40
CA THR A 47 3.93 2.02 5.19
C THR A 47 3.96 3.21 4.25
N ASP A 48 2.81 3.85 4.00
CA ASP A 48 2.71 5.06 3.18
C ASP A 48 3.52 6.23 3.78
N LEU A 49 3.43 6.46 5.09
CA LEU A 49 4.22 7.48 5.77
C LEU A 49 5.72 7.22 5.64
N ALA A 50 6.16 5.98 5.86
CA ALA A 50 7.56 5.60 5.71
C ALA A 50 8.05 5.79 4.26
N ARG A 51 7.24 5.43 3.26
CA ARG A 51 7.58 5.63 1.84
C ARG A 51 7.77 7.10 1.49
N ARG A 52 6.92 7.98 2.01
CA ARG A 52 7.01 9.42 1.80
C ARG A 52 8.24 10.01 2.46
N ASP A 53 8.53 9.61 3.70
CA ASP A 53 9.70 10.06 4.45
C ASP A 53 11.01 9.64 3.76
N MET A 54 11.07 8.39 3.28
CA MET A 54 12.23 7.86 2.55
C MET A 54 12.36 8.38 1.10
N GLY A 55 11.44 9.22 0.63
CA GLY A 55 11.45 9.72 -0.75
C GLY A 55 11.30 8.64 -1.82
N ILE A 56 10.79 7.45 -1.46
CA ILE A 56 10.71 6.28 -2.36
C ILE A 56 9.88 6.60 -3.60
N ASP A 57 8.80 7.36 -3.45
CA ASP A 57 7.95 7.72 -4.58
C ASP A 57 8.63 8.70 -5.54
N ALA A 58 9.45 9.62 -5.01
CA ALA A 58 10.25 10.54 -5.82
C ALA A 58 11.33 9.79 -6.60
N GLU A 59 12.06 8.88 -5.95
CA GLU A 59 13.07 8.07 -6.66
C GLU A 59 12.45 7.09 -7.65
N LYS A 60 11.30 6.48 -7.32
CA LYS A 60 10.56 5.66 -8.27
C LYS A 60 10.15 6.46 -9.50
N ALA A 61 9.64 7.68 -9.33
CA ALA A 61 9.27 8.55 -10.44
C ALA A 61 10.48 8.90 -11.32
N LYS A 62 11.63 9.21 -10.71
CA LYS A 62 12.88 9.48 -11.41
C LYS A 62 13.36 8.26 -12.20
N MET A 63 13.35 7.07 -11.61
CA MET A 63 13.71 5.83 -12.31
C MET A 63 12.76 5.55 -13.48
N LEU A 64 11.45 5.74 -13.29
CA LEU A 64 10.48 5.59 -14.38
C LEU A 64 10.73 6.58 -15.52
N ALA A 65 11.10 7.82 -15.21
CA ALA A 65 11.48 8.80 -16.22
C ALA A 65 12.77 8.40 -16.95
N MET A 66 13.78 7.88 -16.25
CA MET A 66 15.01 7.36 -16.86
C MET A 66 14.73 6.20 -17.81
N LEU A 67 13.79 5.31 -17.46
CA LEU A 67 13.39 4.19 -18.33
C LEU A 67 12.68 4.64 -19.62
N GLN A 68 12.32 5.92 -19.76
CA GLN A 68 11.80 6.47 -21.02
C GLN A 68 12.91 6.91 -21.98
N ASP A 69 14.18 6.96 -21.53
CA ASP A 69 15.31 7.27 -22.40
C ASP A 69 15.56 6.12 -23.40
N PRO A 70 15.52 6.39 -24.72
CA PRO A 70 15.73 5.38 -25.75
C PRO A 70 17.07 4.64 -25.64
N GLU A 71 18.14 5.30 -25.20
CA GLU A 71 19.46 4.67 -25.05
C GLU A 71 19.49 3.73 -23.85
N ILE A 72 18.81 4.09 -22.75
CA ILE A 72 18.64 3.20 -21.59
C ILE A 72 17.80 1.99 -21.99
N GLN A 73 16.72 2.18 -22.73
CA GLN A 73 15.89 1.06 -23.22
C GLN A 73 16.68 0.13 -24.14
N LYS A 74 17.47 0.68 -25.07
CA LYS A 74 18.32 -0.09 -25.98
C LYS A 74 19.36 -0.92 -25.24
N GLU A 75 20.00 -0.34 -24.22
CA GLU A 75 20.97 -1.06 -23.38
C GLU A 75 20.30 -2.16 -22.54
N LEU A 76 19.09 -1.92 -22.00
CA LEU A 76 18.33 -2.95 -21.29
C LEU A 76 17.93 -4.11 -22.21
N CYS A 77 17.43 -3.81 -23.41
CA CYS A 77 17.12 -4.83 -24.41
C CYS A 77 18.35 -5.66 -24.80
N ARG A 78 19.54 -5.04 -24.87
CA ARG A 78 20.80 -5.73 -25.17
C ARG A 78 21.23 -6.70 -24.06
N ARG A 79 20.93 -6.40 -22.80
CA ARG A 79 21.36 -7.21 -21.65
C ARG A 79 20.35 -8.26 -21.20
N LEU A 80 19.06 -8.02 -21.46
CA LEU A 80 17.96 -8.86 -20.99
C LEU A 80 17.33 -9.71 -22.10
N GLY A 81 17.62 -9.41 -23.38
CA GLY A 81 17.30 -10.25 -24.53
C GLY A 81 18.42 -11.23 -24.85
#